data_AF-A0A4R5CRG0-F1
#
_entry.id   AF-A0A4R5CRG0-F1
#
_cell.length_a   1.000
_cell.length_b   1.000
_cell.length_c   1.000
_cell.angle_alpha   90.00
_cell.angle_beta   90.00
_cell.angle_gamma   90.00
#
_symmetry.space_group_name_H-M   'P 1'
#
loop_
_entity.id
_entity.type
_entity.pdbx_description
1 polymer ?
#
loop_
_entity_poly.entity_id
_entity_poly.type
_entity_poly.pdbx_seq_one_letter_code
_entity_poly.pdbx_strand_id
1 'polypeptide(L)'
;MITDLKQHNMKTIIKISFKDLKQNYIEMQQFLADKSGEKNIYNKSKVANDLSLWGDDNYDMLENYITKYNIDFSEFKYDEHFESEGELFSSVSVLLTILLIPLYFIKIILFLIFKPFSKSHSKIINDFNFFIKEHQSNKIDLTMGDLITSKIQGEFSLRENVKFVLN
;
A
#
# COMPACT_ATOMS: atom_id res chain seq x y z
N MET A 1 15.71 -34.99 -18.45
CA MET A 1 14.30 -35.26 -18.06
C MET A 1 14.14 -34.86 -16.59
N ILE A 2 14.02 -33.56 -16.37
CA ILE A 2 13.72 -32.82 -15.12
C ILE A 2 13.21 -31.47 -15.70
N THR A 3 12.14 -30.79 -15.32
CA THR A 3 11.31 -30.66 -14.12
C THR A 3 10.08 -29.87 -14.59
N ASP A 4 8.92 -30.12 -13.98
CA ASP A 4 7.94 -29.09 -13.59
C ASP A 4 6.63 -29.81 -13.29
N LEU A 5 6.66 -30.58 -12.21
CA LEU A 5 5.46 -30.74 -11.41
C LEU A 5 5.16 -29.36 -10.85
N LYS A 6 4.38 -28.56 -11.58
CA LYS A 6 3.63 -27.43 -11.04
C LYS A 6 2.95 -27.93 -9.77
N GLN A 7 3.54 -27.62 -8.63
CA GLN A 7 2.94 -27.85 -7.33
C GLN A 7 1.62 -27.08 -7.35
N HIS A 8 0.52 -27.79 -7.59
CA HIS A 8 -0.81 -27.27 -7.34
C HIS A 8 -0.87 -27.02 -5.83
N ASN A 9 -0.60 -25.79 -5.39
CA ASN A 9 -0.79 -25.38 -4.00
C ASN A 9 -2.23 -25.73 -3.62
N MET A 10 -2.41 -26.77 -2.82
CA MET A 10 -3.69 -27.11 -2.24
C MET A 10 -4.05 -25.96 -1.29
N LYS A 11 -5.14 -25.26 -1.62
CA LYS A 11 -5.63 -24.18 -0.77
C LYS A 11 -6.17 -24.74 0.54
N THR A 12 -5.83 -24.09 1.65
CA THR A 12 -6.42 -24.38 2.95
C THR A 12 -7.90 -24.02 2.92
N ILE A 13 -8.77 -24.99 3.24
CA ILE A 13 -10.22 -24.76 3.29
C ILE A 13 -10.61 -24.38 4.72
N ILE A 14 -11.16 -23.17 4.88
CA ILE A 14 -11.65 -22.68 6.17
C ILE A 14 -13.18 -22.62 6.11
N LYS A 15 -13.80 -23.39 7.00
CA LYS A 15 -15.24 -23.41 7.22
C LYS A 15 -15.61 -22.31 8.19
N ILE A 16 -16.34 -21.28 7.74
CA ILE A 16 -16.67 -20.11 8.55
C ILE A 16 -18.11 -19.68 8.33
N SER A 17 -18.78 -19.17 9.37
CA SER A 17 -20.10 -18.57 9.20
C SER A 17 -20.02 -17.24 8.43
N PHE A 18 -21.05 -16.90 7.67
CA PHE A 18 -21.11 -15.60 7.01
C PHE A 18 -21.01 -14.44 8.02
N LYS A 19 -21.60 -14.60 9.20
CA LYS A 19 -21.59 -13.59 10.26
C LYS A 19 -20.16 -13.30 10.72
N ASP A 20 -19.37 -14.33 10.98
CA ASP A 20 -18.00 -14.16 11.50
C ASP A 20 -17.07 -13.59 10.43
N LEU A 21 -17.22 -14.03 9.18
CA LEU A 21 -16.47 -13.49 8.06
C LEU A 21 -16.78 -11.99 7.87
N LYS A 22 -18.07 -11.62 7.91
CA LYS A 22 -18.51 -10.22 7.81
C LYS A 22 -18.00 -9.38 8.98
N GLN A 23 -18.00 -9.92 10.20
CA GLN A 23 -17.48 -9.21 11.36
C GLN A 23 -15.99 -8.93 11.22
N ASN A 24 -15.19 -9.91 10.80
CA ASN A 24 -13.76 -9.72 10.55
C ASN A 24 -13.50 -8.69 9.44
N TYR A 25 -14.33 -8.71 8.38
CA TYR A 25 -14.25 -7.70 7.32
C TYR A 25 -14.46 -6.28 7.85
N ILE A 26 -15.56 -6.04 8.58
CA ILE A 26 -15.90 -4.70 9.10
C ILE A 26 -14.83 -4.23 10.08
N GLU A 27 -14.39 -5.10 10.97
CA GLU A 27 -13.39 -4.76 11.98
C GLU A 27 -12.04 -4.42 11.35
N MET A 28 -11.62 -5.18 10.33
CA MET A 28 -10.39 -4.86 9.60
C MET A 28 -10.50 -3.55 8.84
N GLN A 29 -11.68 -3.29 8.26
CA GLN A 29 -11.93 -2.04 7.55
C GLN A 29 -11.80 -0.84 8.50
N GLN A 30 -12.37 -0.94 9.70
CA GLN A 30 -12.27 0.09 10.74
C GLN A 30 -10.82 0.27 11.20
N PHE A 31 -10.12 -0.82 11.50
CA PHE A 31 -8.72 -0.77 11.92
C PHE A 31 -7.83 -0.06 10.88
N LEU A 32 -7.95 -0.41 9.60
CA LEU A 32 -7.17 0.22 8.54
C LEU A 32 -7.59 1.68 8.29
N ALA A 33 -8.89 1.98 8.40
CA ALA A 33 -9.38 3.36 8.28
C ALA A 33 -8.85 4.26 9.40
N ASP A 34 -8.74 3.74 10.63
CA ASP A 34 -8.17 4.48 11.76
C ASP A 34 -6.68 4.74 11.56
N LYS A 35 -5.96 3.84 10.88
CA LYS A 35 -4.51 3.95 10.63
C LYS A 35 -4.16 4.84 9.44
N SER A 36 -4.92 4.75 8.35
CA SER A 36 -4.65 5.47 7.11
C SER A 36 -5.43 6.78 6.94
N GLY A 37 -6.55 6.93 7.66
CA GLY A 37 -7.54 7.98 7.40
C GLY A 37 -8.45 7.68 6.19
N GLU A 38 -8.20 6.60 5.45
CA GLU A 38 -8.99 6.23 4.28
C GLU A 38 -10.30 5.53 4.65
N LYS A 39 -11.39 5.91 3.98
CA LYS A 39 -12.73 5.37 4.29
C LYS A 39 -13.20 4.29 3.32
N ASN A 40 -12.66 4.27 2.10
CA ASN A 40 -13.08 3.37 1.03
C ASN A 40 -12.08 2.23 0.85
N ILE A 41 -11.99 1.37 1.86
CA ILE A 41 -11.04 0.24 1.87
C ILE A 41 -11.73 -1.05 1.43
N TYR A 42 -11.13 -1.75 0.48
CA TYR A 42 -11.64 -2.99 -0.11
C TYR A 42 -10.69 -4.15 0.18
N ASN A 43 -11.14 -5.40 -0.02
CA ASN A 43 -10.30 -6.56 0.33
C ASN A 43 -9.00 -6.68 -0.48
N LYS A 44 -8.93 -6.07 -1.67
CA LYS A 44 -7.74 -6.06 -2.53
C LYS A 44 -6.90 -4.81 -2.33
N SER A 45 -7.34 -3.90 -1.44
CA SER A 45 -6.61 -2.67 -1.18
C SER A 45 -5.25 -3.02 -0.62
N LYS A 46 -4.22 -2.53 -1.31
CA LYS A 46 -2.82 -2.63 -0.94
C LYS A 46 -2.50 -1.68 0.20
N VAL A 47 -1.89 -2.18 1.28
CA VAL A 47 -1.59 -1.40 2.48
C VAL A 47 -0.72 -0.19 2.14
N ALA A 48 0.38 -0.41 1.41
CA ALA A 48 1.23 0.70 1.03
C ALA A 48 0.57 1.55 -0.04
N ASN A 49 0.29 0.99 -1.21
CA ASN A 49 -0.07 1.82 -2.37
C ASN A 49 -1.46 2.45 -2.29
N ASP A 50 -2.46 1.74 -1.77
CA ASP A 50 -3.85 2.23 -1.78
C ASP A 50 -4.21 2.98 -0.50
N LEU A 51 -3.51 2.72 0.61
CA LEU A 51 -3.76 3.37 1.90
C LEU A 51 -2.66 4.36 2.30
N SER A 52 -1.65 4.55 1.44
CA SER A 52 -0.50 5.45 1.68
C SER A 52 0.24 5.18 3.00
N LEU A 53 0.29 3.92 3.43
CA LEU A 53 1.06 3.49 4.60
C LEU A 53 2.43 3.00 4.12
N TRP A 54 3.43 3.87 4.13
CA TRP A 54 4.77 3.58 3.59
C TRP A 54 5.84 3.64 4.68
N GLY A 55 6.90 2.85 4.52
CA GLY A 55 8.01 2.82 5.47
C GLY A 55 7.51 2.56 6.88
N ASP A 56 7.88 3.46 7.80
CA ASP A 56 7.53 3.33 9.21
C ASP A 56 6.01 3.29 9.45
N ASP A 57 5.19 3.92 8.59
CA ASP A 57 3.73 3.90 8.74
C ASP A 57 3.13 2.49 8.58
N ASN A 58 3.61 1.68 7.63
CA ASN A 58 3.13 0.31 7.51
C ASN A 58 3.78 -0.64 8.52
N TYR A 59 5.02 -0.36 8.94
CA TYR A 59 5.66 -1.09 10.03
C TYR A 59 4.84 -0.94 11.31
N ASP A 60 4.53 0.30 11.70
CA ASP A 60 3.74 0.61 12.89
C ASP A 60 2.33 0.04 12.78
N MET A 61 1.68 0.14 11.61
CA MET A 61 0.38 -0.49 11.39
C MET A 61 0.44 -2.00 11.61
N LEU A 62 1.45 -2.67 11.07
CA LEU A 62 1.61 -4.11 11.16
C LEU A 62 1.91 -4.57 12.59
N GLU A 63 2.80 -3.87 13.31
CA GLU A 63 3.09 -4.16 14.72
C GLU A 63 1.84 -4.02 15.59
N ASN A 64 1.06 -2.95 15.37
CA ASN A 64 -0.21 -2.73 16.05
C ASN A 64 -1.23 -3.84 15.74
N TYR A 65 -1.29 -4.27 14.49
CA TYR A 65 -2.15 -5.36 14.04
C TYR A 65 -1.77 -6.69 14.72
N ILE A 66 -0.49 -7.06 14.68
CA ILE A 66 0.05 -8.28 15.30
C ILE A 66 -0.24 -8.28 16.80
N THR A 67 0.05 -7.18 17.48
CA THR A 67 -0.14 -7.05 18.93
C THR A 67 -1.61 -7.09 19.32
N LYS A 68 -2.47 -6.34 18.61
CA LYS A 68 -3.91 -6.24 18.92
C LYS A 68 -4.61 -7.59 18.77
N TYR A 69 -4.20 -8.39 17.81
CA TYR A 69 -4.86 -9.66 17.48
C TYR A 69 -4.10 -10.90 17.93
N ASN A 70 -2.91 -10.73 18.52
CA ASN A 70 -2.04 -11.81 18.98
C ASN A 70 -1.81 -12.88 17.89
N ILE A 71 -1.34 -12.44 16.73
CA ILE A 71 -1.14 -13.27 15.52
C ILE A 71 0.33 -13.59 15.35
N ASP A 72 0.65 -14.83 15.00
CA ASP A 72 2.03 -15.21 14.70
C ASP A 72 2.46 -14.71 13.31
N PHE A 73 3.39 -13.77 13.27
CA PHE A 73 4.01 -13.25 12.04
C PHE A 73 5.48 -13.65 11.91
N SER A 74 5.94 -14.69 12.62
CA SER A 74 7.35 -15.13 12.60
C SER A 74 7.87 -15.49 11.20
N GLU A 75 7.00 -16.04 10.35
CA GLU A 75 7.31 -16.38 8.95
C GLU A 75 7.14 -15.20 7.97
N PHE A 76 6.69 -14.03 8.46
CA PHE A 76 6.51 -12.86 7.60
C PHE A 76 7.85 -12.20 7.28
N LYS A 77 8.10 -12.04 5.97
CA LYS A 77 9.28 -11.35 5.46
C LYS A 77 8.91 -9.93 5.03
N TYR A 78 9.23 -8.98 5.89
CA TYR A 78 8.89 -7.58 5.70
C TYR A 78 9.48 -7.00 4.41
N ASP A 79 10.73 -7.31 4.11
CA ASP A 79 11.47 -6.83 2.94
C ASP A 79 10.92 -7.36 1.60
N GLU A 80 10.17 -8.46 1.59
CA GLU A 80 9.49 -8.98 0.41
C GLU A 80 8.15 -8.25 0.15
N HIS A 81 7.52 -7.72 1.20
CA HIS A 81 6.17 -7.16 1.13
C HIS A 81 6.14 -5.63 1.16
N PHE A 82 7.03 -4.99 1.91
CA PHE A 82 7.05 -3.55 2.11
C PHE A 82 8.41 -2.96 1.80
N GLU A 83 8.41 -1.67 1.45
CA GLU A 83 9.63 -0.88 1.35
C GLU A 83 9.94 -0.25 2.70
N SER A 84 11.22 -0.29 3.06
CA SER A 84 11.76 0.56 4.12
C SER A 84 11.78 2.02 3.70
N GLU A 85 11.80 2.95 4.68
CA GLU A 85 12.02 4.37 4.39
C GLU A 85 13.30 4.61 3.56
N GLY A 86 14.37 3.87 3.85
CA GLY A 86 15.61 3.95 3.07
C GLY A 86 15.40 3.63 1.59
N GLU A 87 14.61 2.62 1.26
CA GLU A 87 14.26 2.27 -0.13
C GLU A 87 13.39 3.35 -0.79
N LEU A 88 12.45 3.94 -0.05
CA LEU A 88 11.60 5.04 -0.54
C LEU A 88 12.43 6.29 -0.89
N PHE A 89 13.32 6.70 0.00
CA PHE A 89 14.13 7.92 -0.14
C PHE A 89 15.42 7.75 -0.96
N SER A 90 15.84 6.52 -1.26
CA SER A 90 17.01 6.25 -2.12
C SER A 90 16.68 6.17 -3.62
N SER A 91 15.41 6.31 -3.99
CA SER A 91 15.01 6.27 -5.39
C SER A 91 15.55 7.47 -6.19
N VAL A 92 15.97 7.22 -7.44
CA VAL A 92 16.42 8.27 -8.37
C VAL A 92 15.34 9.33 -8.58
N SER A 93 14.07 8.94 -8.50
CA SER A 93 12.91 9.84 -8.53
C SER A 93 12.90 10.84 -7.37
N VAL A 94 13.23 10.42 -6.15
CA VAL A 94 13.31 11.32 -4.98
C VAL A 94 14.48 12.29 -5.16
N LEU A 95 15.65 11.82 -5.60
CA LEU A 95 16.80 12.70 -5.88
C LEU A 95 16.49 13.73 -6.97
N LEU A 96 15.84 13.31 -8.06
CA LEU A 96 15.38 14.21 -9.12
C LEU A 96 14.34 15.20 -8.60
N THR A 97 13.40 14.76 -7.76
CA THR A 97 12.41 15.64 -7.15
C THR A 97 13.08 16.74 -6.34
N ILE A 98 14.02 16.37 -5.45
CA ILE A 98 14.78 17.32 -4.64
C ILE A 98 15.55 18.31 -5.53
N LEU A 99 16.19 17.83 -6.60
CA LEU A 99 16.91 18.67 -7.56
C LEU A 99 15.98 19.64 -8.31
N LEU A 100 14.73 19.26 -8.56
CA LEU A 100 13.74 20.03 -9.31
C LEU A 100 12.93 21.01 -8.41
N ILE A 101 12.98 20.88 -7.08
CA ILE A 101 12.30 21.80 -6.14
C ILE A 101 12.60 23.27 -6.46
N PRO A 102 13.87 23.70 -6.66
CA PRO A 102 14.17 25.09 -7.05
C PRO A 102 13.49 25.51 -8.35
N LEU A 103 13.38 24.61 -9.34
CA LEU A 103 12.71 24.91 -10.61
C LEU A 103 11.20 25.04 -10.44
N TYR A 104 10.58 24.30 -9.51
CA TYR A 104 9.18 24.51 -9.12
C TYR A 104 8.95 25.90 -8.52
N PHE A 105 9.86 26.37 -7.65
CA PHE A 105 9.78 27.74 -7.12
C PHE A 105 9.90 28.79 -8.23
N ILE A 106 10.84 28.61 -9.17
CA ILE A 106 10.96 29.49 -10.35
C ILE A 106 9.68 29.48 -11.17
N LYS A 107 9.08 28.32 -11.42
CA LYS A 107 7.80 28.18 -12.12
C LYS A 107 6.69 28.97 -11.43
N ILE A 108 6.56 28.88 -10.11
CA ILE A 108 5.56 29.63 -9.33
C ILE A 108 5.80 31.13 -9.45
N ILE A 109 7.04 31.58 -9.34
CA ILE A 109 7.40 33.01 -9.49
C ILE A 109 7.05 33.51 -10.89
N LEU A 110 7.44 32.77 -11.94
CA LEU A 110 7.11 33.12 -13.33
C LEU A 110 5.59 33.16 -13.54
N PHE A 111 4.85 32.19 -13.01
CA PHE A 111 3.40 32.19 -13.08
C PHE A 111 2.80 33.47 -12.46
N LEU A 112 3.25 33.85 -11.26
CA LEU A 112 2.78 35.06 -10.57
C LEU A 112 3.14 36.35 -11.34
N ILE A 113 4.33 36.43 -11.94
CA ILE A 113 4.75 37.57 -12.76
C ILE A 113 3.88 37.69 -14.01
N PHE A 114 3.63 36.60 -14.73
CA PHE A 114 2.90 36.63 -16.01
C PHE A 114 1.37 36.63 -15.87
N LYS A 115 0.84 36.20 -14.73
CA LYS A 115 -0.60 36.17 -14.42
C LYS A 115 -1.34 37.51 -14.71
N PRO A 116 -0.85 38.69 -14.30
CA PRO A 116 -1.52 39.97 -14.59
C PRO A 116 -1.41 40.41 -16.05
N PHE A 117 -0.38 39.97 -16.80
CA PHE A 117 -0.11 40.47 -18.15
C PHE A 117 -0.68 39.59 -19.25
N SER A 118 -0.75 38.26 -19.05
CA SER A 118 -1.29 37.36 -20.08
C SER A 118 -1.82 36.06 -19.50
N LYS A 119 -3.13 35.82 -19.70
CA LYS A 119 -3.80 34.56 -19.33
C LYS A 119 -3.28 33.36 -20.13
N SER A 120 -2.85 33.56 -21.38
CA SER A 120 -2.34 32.47 -22.23
C SER A 120 -0.96 32.02 -21.76
N HIS A 121 -0.04 32.95 -21.50
CA HIS A 121 1.31 32.61 -21.04
C HIS A 121 1.31 32.04 -19.62
N SER A 122 0.49 32.59 -18.71
CA SER A 122 0.37 32.05 -17.36
C SER A 122 -0.21 30.62 -17.35
N LYS A 123 -1.13 30.31 -18.28
CA LYS A 123 -1.62 28.94 -18.47
C LYS A 123 -0.50 27.99 -18.92
N ILE A 124 0.29 28.37 -19.93
CA ILE A 124 1.42 27.56 -20.42
C ILE A 124 2.42 27.26 -19.29
N ILE A 125 2.75 28.28 -18.48
CA ILE A 125 3.67 28.11 -17.35
C ILE A 125 3.07 27.17 -16.31
N ASN A 126 1.78 27.32 -15.98
CA ASN A 126 1.12 26.49 -14.97
C ASN A 126 1.02 25.02 -15.42
N ASP A 127 0.71 24.79 -16.70
CA ASP A 127 0.51 23.46 -17.27
C ASP A 127 1.84 22.71 -17.49
N PHE A 128 2.99 23.41 -17.47
CA PHE A 128 4.30 22.78 -17.57
C PHE A 128 4.57 21.88 -16.35
N ASN A 129 4.78 20.57 -16.58
CA ASN A 129 5.14 19.64 -15.53
C ASN A 129 6.60 19.20 -15.68
N PHE A 130 7.36 19.26 -14.58
CA PHE A 130 8.66 18.61 -14.54
C PHE A 130 8.36 17.11 -14.41
N PHE A 131 8.68 16.31 -15.42
CA PHE A 131 8.30 14.88 -15.53
C PHE A 131 8.89 14.02 -14.41
N ILE A 132 8.32 14.12 -13.21
CA ILE A 132 8.62 13.26 -12.06
C ILE A 132 7.65 12.09 -12.16
N LYS A 133 8.19 10.89 -12.34
CA LYS A 133 7.36 9.69 -12.24
C LYS A 133 6.95 9.52 -10.77
N GLU A 134 5.68 9.24 -10.57
CA GLU A 134 5.17 8.82 -9.27
C GLU A 134 5.92 7.56 -8.83
N HIS A 135 6.27 7.50 -7.55
CA HIS A 135 6.95 6.33 -7.00
C HIS A 135 6.00 5.13 -7.08
N GLN A 136 6.49 4.02 -7.63
CA GLN A 136 5.75 2.78 -7.70
C GLN A 136 6.63 1.71 -7.07
N SER A 137 6.17 1.18 -5.93
CA SER A 137 6.85 0.05 -5.33
C SER A 137 6.66 -1.21 -6.17
N ASN A 138 7.74 -1.98 -6.32
CA ASN A 138 7.70 -3.31 -6.93
C ASN A 138 7.49 -4.41 -5.88
N LYS A 139 7.34 -4.07 -4.59
CA LYS A 139 7.08 -5.05 -3.54
C LYS A 139 5.67 -5.64 -3.68
N ILE A 140 5.48 -6.83 -3.13
CA ILE A 140 4.22 -7.58 -3.27
C ILE A 140 3.06 -6.80 -2.63
N ASP A 141 3.33 -6.19 -1.47
CA ASP A 141 2.37 -5.52 -0.59
C ASP A 141 1.39 -6.51 0.06
N LEU A 142 0.92 -6.18 1.27
CA LEU A 142 -0.19 -6.90 1.88
C LEU A 142 -1.50 -6.27 1.48
N THR A 143 -2.54 -7.10 1.35
CA THR A 143 -3.90 -6.61 1.18
C THR A 143 -4.70 -6.71 2.47
N MET A 144 -5.77 -5.92 2.59
CA MET A 144 -6.78 -6.11 3.64
C MET A 144 -7.26 -7.57 3.72
N GLY A 145 -7.36 -8.26 2.57
CA GLY A 145 -7.74 -9.66 2.51
C GLY A 145 -6.72 -10.60 3.17
N ASP A 146 -5.43 -10.31 3.05
CA ASP A 146 -4.36 -11.08 3.70
C ASP A 146 -4.38 -10.87 5.21
N LEU A 147 -4.63 -9.63 5.66
CA LEU A 147 -4.81 -9.32 7.08
C LEU A 147 -6.07 -9.99 7.67
N ILE A 148 -7.18 -10.06 6.93
CA ILE A 148 -8.36 -10.81 7.38
C ILE A 148 -8.03 -12.30 7.48
N THR A 149 -7.33 -12.83 6.48
CA THR A 149 -6.98 -14.26 6.42
C THR A 149 -6.05 -14.64 7.57
N SER A 150 -4.99 -13.86 7.78
CA SER A 150 -4.03 -14.07 8.86
C SER A 150 -4.69 -13.98 10.23
N LYS A 151 -5.62 -13.03 10.42
CA LYS A 151 -6.39 -12.90 11.67
C LYS A 151 -7.27 -14.12 11.94
N ILE A 152 -7.94 -14.65 10.93
CA ILE A 152 -8.81 -15.82 11.09
C ILE A 152 -7.99 -17.08 11.39
N GLN A 153 -6.79 -17.21 10.83
CA GLN A 153 -5.92 -18.37 11.06
C GLN A 153 -5.11 -18.26 12.35
N GLY A 154 -4.80 -17.05 12.82
CA GLY A 154 -3.93 -16.82 13.97
C GLY A 154 -2.44 -16.83 13.62
N GLU A 155 -2.09 -16.94 12.34
CA GLU A 155 -0.73 -16.90 11.81
C GLU A 155 -0.69 -16.17 10.45
N PHE A 156 0.47 -15.70 10.04
CA PHE A 156 0.67 -15.03 8.75
C PHE A 156 0.26 -15.96 7.59
N SER A 157 -0.69 -15.50 6.78
CA SER A 157 -1.17 -16.24 5.63
C SER A 157 -1.78 -15.35 4.58
N LEU A 158 -1.38 -15.61 3.34
CA LEU A 158 -1.91 -14.92 2.17
C LEU A 158 -3.29 -15.46 1.80
N ARG A 159 -4.20 -14.56 1.47
CA ARG A 159 -5.57 -14.86 1.04
C ARG A 159 -5.60 -15.81 -0.17
N GLU A 160 -4.61 -15.74 -1.05
CA GLU A 160 -4.55 -16.61 -2.22
C GLU A 160 -4.40 -18.10 -1.88
N ASN A 161 -3.79 -18.40 -0.73
CA ASN A 161 -3.57 -19.74 -0.22
C ASN A 161 -4.78 -20.32 0.52
N VAL A 162 -5.82 -19.52 0.73
CA VAL A 162 -6.99 -19.89 1.52
C VAL A 162 -8.28 -19.85 0.69
N LYS A 163 -9.20 -20.76 0.98
CA LYS A 163 -10.56 -20.77 0.47
C LYS A 163 -11.55 -20.81 1.63
N PHE A 164 -12.28 -19.72 1.83
CA PHE A 164 -13.41 -19.68 2.75
C PHE A 164 -14.62 -20.40 2.15
N VAL A 165 -15.22 -21.30 2.92
CA VAL A 165 -16.46 -22.00 2.60
C VAL A 165 -17.46 -21.66 3.69
N LEU A 166 -18.64 -21.17 3.28
CA LEU A 166 -19.69 -20.80 4.22
C LEU A 166 -20.33 -22.06 4.79
N ASN A 167 -20.52 -22.05 6.11
CA ASN A 167 -21.19 -23.12 6.85
C ASN A 167 -22.69 -22.89 6.94
#